data_AF-A0A7R7AJQ0-F1
#
_entry.id   AF-A0A7R7AJQ0-F1
#
_cell.length_a   1.000
_cell.length_b   1.000
_cell.length_c   1.000
_cell.angle_alpha   90.00
_cell.angle_beta   90.00
_cell.angle_gamma   90.00
#
_symmetry.space_group_name_H-M   'P 1'
#
loop_
_entity.id
_entity.type
_entity.pdbx_description
1 polymer ?
#
loop_
_entity_poly.entity_id
_entity_poly.type
_entity_poly.pdbx_seq_one_letter_code
_entity_poly.pdbx_strand_id
1 'polypeptide(L)'
;MTTLAMHATQEKTPLAVSFKLLLALYAIIPLCFLVQLSDSFFFDGALLQYLPSSPSHFVLFQILFGTPHILASNILLTTNKEYWRFFHKKVLWMTLAIIVFFAIANQVLSYYVLYVMVTSWTVYHVLKQQHGIGRGIYHLPGWAFYTLLWLSITAGLAVYIGIFLKDTLTAQHAEWVRQAAASLVFCLIFMTAWCQRYIKTGFGKVFMWANSSLVIMSFYFYMQEYYFLAILIPRLVHDATAYIFYVTHDVNKHRGHPQNFLYRWTSKVKLNVFIVLPLVSFALTYVLQAYGDQWFNVLTEYLFGIEIYKAITLGLIGYFSLMHYYTEAFTWKGDSPYRQYIRFKP
;
A
#
# COMPACT_ATOMS: atom_id res chain seq x y z
N MET A 1 36.82 -17.55 46.23
CA MET A 1 36.33 -16.30 45.62
C MET A 1 36.34 -16.48 44.12
N THR A 2 35.20 -16.82 43.54
CA THR A 2 35.07 -17.11 42.11
C THR A 2 34.11 -16.05 41.56
N THR A 3 34.67 -15.06 40.87
CA THR A 3 33.95 -13.97 40.22
C THR A 3 33.23 -14.53 38.99
N LEU A 4 31.95 -14.87 39.16
CA LEU A 4 31.02 -15.06 38.04
C LEU A 4 30.83 -13.73 37.33
N ALA A 5 31.54 -13.54 36.23
CA ALA A 5 31.26 -12.47 35.28
C ALA A 5 29.88 -12.73 34.66
N MET A 6 28.86 -12.08 35.20
CA MET A 6 27.58 -11.93 34.52
C MET A 6 27.86 -11.13 33.23
N HIS A 7 27.95 -11.83 32.10
CA HIS A 7 27.72 -11.20 30.81
C HIS A 7 26.28 -10.67 30.82
N ALA A 8 26.12 -9.41 31.23
CA ALA A 8 24.95 -8.62 30.90
C ALA A 8 24.89 -8.58 29.37
N THR A 9 24.09 -9.46 28.78
CA THR A 9 23.64 -9.30 27.40
C THR A 9 23.00 -7.93 27.33
N GLN A 10 23.69 -6.97 26.72
CA GLN A 10 23.10 -5.69 26.33
C GLN A 10 21.83 -6.02 25.56
N GLU A 11 20.67 -5.88 26.21
CA GLU A 11 19.40 -5.90 25.54
C GLU A 11 19.44 -4.75 24.53
N LYS A 12 19.72 -5.10 23.27
CA LYS A 12 19.70 -4.14 22.18
C LYS A 12 18.32 -3.50 22.17
N THR A 13 18.29 -2.18 22.31
CA THR A 13 17.08 -1.40 22.30
C THR A 13 16.23 -1.78 21.08
N PRO A 14 14.93 -2.05 21.26
CA PRO A 14 14.06 -2.46 20.17
C PRO A 14 14.03 -1.37 19.08
N LEU A 15 14.00 -1.82 17.83
CA LEU A 15 13.91 -0.95 16.67
C LEU A 15 12.61 -0.14 16.72
N ALA A 16 12.69 1.14 16.37
CA ALA A 16 11.55 2.06 16.36
C ALA A 16 11.33 2.63 14.97
N VAL A 17 10.06 2.82 14.59
CA VAL A 17 9.64 3.51 13.38
C VAL A 17 9.93 5.00 13.55
N SER A 18 10.82 5.55 12.74
CA SER A 18 11.17 6.98 12.79
C SER A 18 10.23 7.81 11.93
N PHE A 19 9.63 8.86 12.49
CA PHE A 19 8.82 9.79 11.69
C PHE A 19 9.64 10.54 10.64
N LYS A 20 10.92 10.80 10.91
CA LYS A 20 11.84 11.38 9.91
C LYS A 20 12.05 10.47 8.71
N LEU A 21 12.19 9.15 8.96
CA LEU A 21 12.26 8.16 7.89
C LEU A 21 10.96 8.11 7.08
N LEU A 22 9.80 8.12 7.75
CA LEU A 22 8.52 8.15 7.07
C LEU A 22 8.36 9.42 6.21
N LEU A 23 8.79 10.58 6.71
CA LEU A 23 8.77 11.81 5.93
C LEU A 23 9.75 11.75 4.74
N ALA A 24 10.92 11.12 4.91
CA ALA A 24 11.90 10.97 3.84
C ALA A 24 11.36 10.17 2.64
N LEU A 25 10.41 9.25 2.85
CA LEU A 25 9.73 8.55 1.75
C LEU A 25 9.02 9.51 0.79
N TYR A 26 8.51 10.64 1.29
CA TYR A 26 7.86 11.66 0.47
C TYR A 26 8.83 12.42 -0.43
N ALA A 27 10.15 12.24 -0.28
CA ALA A 27 11.14 12.76 -1.23
C ALA A 27 10.95 12.18 -2.64
N ILE A 28 10.23 11.06 -2.79
CA ILE A 28 9.84 10.58 -4.12
C ILE A 28 9.05 11.61 -4.92
N ILE A 29 8.30 12.49 -4.25
CA ILE A 29 7.49 13.53 -4.90
C ILE A 29 8.36 14.53 -5.68
N PRO A 30 9.29 15.27 -5.03
CA PRO A 30 10.18 16.17 -5.76
C PRO A 30 11.11 15.41 -6.72
N LEU A 31 11.50 14.17 -6.42
CA LEU A 31 12.30 13.36 -7.35
C LEU A 31 11.53 13.07 -8.65
N CYS A 32 10.29 12.62 -8.58
CA CYS A 32 9.44 12.41 -9.76
C CYS A 32 9.23 13.71 -10.55
N PHE A 33 9.08 14.83 -9.85
CA PHE A 33 8.94 16.14 -10.50
C PHE A 33 10.22 16.54 -11.25
N LEU A 34 11.38 16.39 -10.63
CA LEU A 34 12.67 16.63 -11.30
C LEU A 34 12.89 15.70 -12.49
N VAL A 35 12.48 14.44 -12.39
CA VAL A 35 12.56 13.47 -13.50
C VAL A 35 11.70 13.92 -14.67
N GLN A 36 10.44 14.30 -14.43
CA GLN A 36 9.54 14.78 -15.49
C GLN A 36 10.01 16.11 -16.10
N LEU A 37 10.50 17.04 -15.28
CA LEU A 37 11.09 18.29 -15.80
C LEU A 37 12.31 17.98 -16.67
N SER A 38 13.16 17.06 -16.23
CA SER A 38 14.34 16.66 -17.01
C SER A 38 13.92 16.04 -18.35
N ASP A 39 12.90 15.20 -18.34
CA ASP A 39 12.34 14.61 -19.57
C ASP A 39 11.83 15.68 -20.54
N SER A 40 11.13 16.67 -20.01
CA SER A 40 10.51 17.72 -20.82
C SER A 40 11.50 18.74 -21.36
N PHE A 41 12.59 19.02 -20.64
CA PHE A 41 13.58 20.04 -21.05
C PHE A 41 14.82 19.50 -21.74
N PHE A 42 15.23 18.26 -21.45
CA PHE A 42 16.50 17.71 -21.96
C PHE A 42 16.34 16.47 -22.84
N PHE A 43 15.21 15.75 -22.74
CA PHE A 43 15.01 14.48 -23.44
C PHE A 43 13.79 14.49 -24.37
N ASP A 44 13.19 15.65 -24.62
CA ASP A 44 12.06 15.84 -25.54
C ASP A 44 10.90 14.85 -25.33
N GLY A 45 10.63 14.48 -24.07
CA GLY A 45 9.56 13.54 -23.71
C GLY A 45 9.88 12.06 -23.96
N ALA A 46 11.15 11.69 -24.13
CA ALA A 46 11.53 10.30 -24.37
C ALA A 46 11.07 9.36 -23.25
N LEU A 47 11.19 9.77 -21.97
CA LEU A 47 10.72 8.97 -20.85
C LEU A 47 9.21 8.77 -20.92
N LEU A 48 8.41 9.81 -21.23
CA LEU A 48 6.96 9.68 -21.40
C LEU A 48 6.61 8.59 -22.42
N GLN A 49 7.37 8.48 -23.52
CA GLN A 49 7.15 7.46 -24.57
C GLN A 49 7.49 6.03 -24.11
N TYR A 50 8.49 5.87 -23.24
CA TYR A 50 8.88 4.56 -22.70
C TYR A 50 8.08 4.15 -21.46
N LEU A 51 7.47 5.09 -20.76
CA LEU A 51 6.69 4.79 -19.57
C LEU A 51 5.36 4.10 -19.92
N PRO A 52 4.92 3.14 -19.08
CA PRO A 52 3.61 2.53 -19.22
C PRO A 52 2.49 3.57 -19.19
N SER A 53 1.75 3.67 -20.29
CA SER A 53 0.60 4.57 -20.41
C SER A 53 -0.74 3.87 -20.13
N SER A 54 -0.79 2.54 -20.08
CA SER A 54 -2.01 1.76 -19.92
C SER A 54 -1.99 0.86 -18.68
N PRO A 55 -3.18 0.57 -18.09
CA PRO A 55 -3.31 -0.31 -16.93
C PRO A 55 -2.71 -1.71 -17.09
N SER A 56 -2.83 -2.29 -18.29
CA SER A 56 -2.31 -3.61 -18.61
C SER A 56 -0.78 -3.67 -18.56
N HIS A 57 -0.10 -2.54 -18.76
CA HIS A 57 1.36 -2.46 -18.71
C HIS A 57 1.88 -2.22 -17.29
N PHE A 58 0.99 -2.02 -16.30
CA PHE A 58 1.34 -1.94 -14.88
C PHE A 58 1.53 -3.32 -14.22
N VAL A 59 1.65 -4.43 -14.95
CA VAL A 59 1.98 -5.74 -14.35
C VAL A 59 3.34 -5.68 -13.65
N LEU A 60 4.38 -5.15 -14.32
CA LEU A 60 5.68 -4.93 -13.67
C LEU A 60 5.54 -4.03 -12.44
N PHE A 61 4.68 -3.01 -12.53
CA PHE A 61 4.38 -2.15 -11.40
C PHE A 61 3.73 -2.93 -10.25
N GLN A 62 2.80 -3.86 -10.51
CA GLN A 62 2.19 -4.73 -9.49
C GLN A 62 3.17 -5.71 -8.85
N ILE A 63 4.18 -6.17 -9.61
CA ILE A 63 5.26 -7.02 -9.11
C ILE A 63 6.19 -6.24 -8.18
N LEU A 64 6.48 -4.97 -8.50
CA LEU A 64 7.38 -4.12 -7.72
C LEU A 64 6.67 -3.44 -6.54
N PHE A 65 5.41 -3.04 -6.72
CA PHE A 65 4.59 -2.25 -5.80
C PHE A 65 3.15 -2.79 -5.79
N GLY A 66 2.46 -2.79 -4.66
CA GLY A 66 1.13 -3.37 -4.51
C GLY A 66 1.19 -4.81 -3.99
N THR A 67 1.37 -5.78 -4.88
CA THR A 67 1.22 -7.19 -4.50
C THR A 67 2.24 -7.65 -3.45
N PRO A 68 3.52 -7.24 -3.47
CA PRO A 68 4.48 -7.70 -2.46
C PRO A 68 4.07 -7.32 -1.04
N HIS A 69 3.64 -6.08 -0.77
CA HIS A 69 3.26 -5.69 0.58
C HIS A 69 1.96 -6.36 1.04
N ILE A 70 1.01 -6.57 0.11
CA ILE A 70 -0.23 -7.30 0.35
C ILE A 70 0.08 -8.73 0.79
N LEU A 71 0.98 -9.42 0.08
CA LEU A 71 1.39 -10.76 0.46
C LEU A 71 2.18 -10.75 1.77
N ALA A 72 3.04 -9.75 2.00
CA ALA A 72 3.79 -9.61 3.24
C ALA A 72 2.88 -9.55 4.47
N SER A 73 1.78 -8.78 4.42
CA SER A 73 0.83 -8.71 5.54
C SER A 73 0.12 -10.04 5.78
N ASN A 74 -0.24 -10.75 4.72
CA ASN A 74 -0.90 -12.05 4.79
C ASN A 74 0.04 -13.12 5.32
N ILE A 75 1.31 -13.12 4.91
CA ILE A 75 2.38 -13.97 5.46
C ILE A 75 2.55 -13.68 6.95
N LEU A 76 2.62 -12.40 7.34
CA LEU A 76 2.78 -11.99 8.73
C LEU A 76 1.64 -12.52 9.62
N LEU A 77 0.39 -12.46 9.12
CA LEU A 77 -0.80 -12.95 9.80
C LEU A 77 -0.83 -14.47 9.94
N THR A 78 -0.51 -15.19 8.87
CA THR A 78 -0.68 -16.65 8.79
C THR A 78 0.48 -17.44 9.39
N THR A 79 1.70 -16.90 9.33
CA THR A 79 2.88 -17.58 9.88
C THR A 79 2.98 -17.50 11.41
N ASN A 80 2.28 -16.54 12.03
CA ASN A 80 2.27 -16.34 13.48
C ASN A 80 1.01 -16.94 14.11
N LYS A 81 1.16 -18.07 14.80
CA LYS A 81 0.04 -18.82 15.42
C LYS A 81 -0.82 -17.98 16.36
N GLU A 82 -0.21 -17.08 17.12
CA GLU A 82 -0.93 -16.20 18.05
C GLU A 82 -1.81 -15.17 17.33
N TYR A 83 -1.37 -14.67 16.17
CA TYR A 83 -2.14 -13.71 15.35
C TYR A 83 -3.31 -14.41 14.70
N TRP A 84 -3.07 -15.59 14.12
CA TRP A 84 -4.15 -16.42 13.60
C TRP A 84 -5.16 -16.75 14.70
N ARG A 85 -4.73 -17.19 15.87
CA ARG A 85 -5.64 -17.49 16.99
C ARG A 85 -6.48 -16.27 17.40
N PHE A 86 -5.89 -15.08 17.39
CA PHE A 86 -6.61 -13.85 17.74
C PHE A 86 -7.59 -13.38 16.64
N PHE A 87 -7.21 -13.51 15.36
CA PHE A 87 -7.96 -12.91 14.23
C PHE A 87 -8.76 -13.90 13.38
N HIS A 88 -8.63 -15.23 13.55
CA HIS A 88 -9.23 -16.23 12.66
C HIS A 88 -10.73 -16.04 12.42
N LYS A 89 -11.51 -15.70 13.45
CA LYS A 89 -12.96 -15.44 13.29
C LYS A 89 -13.22 -14.27 12.34
N LYS A 90 -12.47 -13.18 12.48
CA LYS A 90 -12.58 -12.00 11.61
C LYS A 90 -12.19 -12.34 10.18
N VAL A 91 -11.10 -13.08 9.99
CA VAL A 91 -10.65 -13.55 8.68
C VAL A 91 -11.68 -14.47 8.03
N LEU A 92 -12.24 -15.42 8.77
CA LEU A 92 -13.26 -16.35 8.27
C LEU A 92 -14.52 -15.60 7.82
N TRP A 93 -15.06 -14.72 8.65
CA TRP A 93 -16.24 -13.94 8.29
C TRP A 93 -15.99 -13.03 7.08
N MET A 94 -14.83 -12.39 7.00
CA MET A 94 -14.47 -11.59 5.83
C MET A 94 -14.28 -12.46 4.58
N THR A 95 -13.73 -13.67 4.72
CA THR A 95 -13.60 -14.61 3.59
C THR A 95 -14.96 -14.98 3.03
N LEU A 96 -15.90 -15.34 3.91
CA LEU A 96 -17.29 -15.62 3.51
C LEU A 96 -17.95 -14.39 2.86
N ALA A 97 -17.74 -13.20 3.43
CA ALA A 97 -18.28 -11.96 2.88
C ALA A 97 -17.71 -11.67 1.48
N ILE A 98 -16.41 -11.86 1.25
CA ILE A 98 -15.78 -11.68 -0.07
C ILE A 98 -16.35 -12.68 -1.07
N ILE A 99 -16.46 -13.96 -0.70
CA ILE A 99 -17.02 -15.00 -1.58
C ILE A 99 -18.46 -14.66 -1.98
N VAL A 100 -19.33 -14.35 -1.01
CA VAL A 100 -20.73 -13.99 -1.26
C VAL A 100 -20.82 -12.71 -2.09
N PHE A 101 -20.01 -11.70 -1.77
CA PHE A 101 -19.98 -10.45 -2.52
C PHE A 101 -19.67 -10.69 -3.99
N PHE A 102 -18.58 -11.40 -4.33
CA PHE A 102 -18.25 -11.64 -5.74
C PHE A 102 -19.20 -12.62 -6.43
N ALA A 103 -19.73 -13.61 -5.72
CA ALA A 103 -20.70 -14.55 -6.29
C ALA A 103 -21.99 -13.83 -6.74
N ILE A 104 -22.46 -12.86 -5.96
CA ILE A 104 -23.63 -12.04 -6.30
C ILE A 104 -23.24 -10.94 -7.30
N ALA A 105 -22.19 -10.18 -7.00
CA ALA A 105 -21.81 -9.00 -7.76
C ALA A 105 -21.43 -9.35 -9.20
N ASN A 106 -20.80 -10.49 -9.45
CA ASN A 106 -20.49 -10.94 -10.82
C ASN A 106 -21.74 -11.29 -11.65
N GLN A 107 -22.89 -11.53 -11.02
CA GLN A 107 -24.16 -11.77 -11.72
C GLN A 107 -24.96 -10.50 -11.97
N VAL A 108 -24.80 -9.46 -11.14
CA VAL A 108 -25.65 -8.27 -11.15
C VAL A 108 -24.94 -6.99 -11.56
N LEU A 109 -23.61 -6.92 -11.45
CA LEU A 109 -22.81 -5.74 -11.77
C LEU A 109 -21.98 -5.97 -13.01
N SER A 110 -21.78 -4.91 -13.79
CA SER A 110 -20.81 -4.95 -14.90
C SER A 110 -19.37 -4.99 -14.37
N TYR A 111 -18.47 -5.52 -15.20
CA TYR A 111 -17.03 -5.53 -14.91
C TYR A 111 -16.49 -4.14 -14.53
N TYR A 112 -16.91 -3.08 -15.24
CA TYR A 112 -16.47 -1.71 -14.96
C TYR A 112 -16.92 -1.21 -13.59
N VAL A 113 -18.15 -1.54 -13.17
CA VAL A 113 -18.65 -1.15 -11.84
C VAL A 113 -17.84 -1.86 -10.75
N LEU A 114 -17.63 -3.18 -10.89
CA LEU A 114 -16.79 -3.94 -9.97
C LEU A 114 -15.37 -3.38 -9.90
N TYR A 115 -14.78 -3.07 -11.06
CA TYR A 115 -13.47 -2.49 -11.18
C TYR A 115 -13.36 -1.14 -10.46
N VAL A 116 -14.33 -0.24 -10.66
CA VAL A 116 -14.40 1.05 -9.97
C VAL A 116 -14.55 0.86 -8.47
N MET A 117 -15.38 -0.09 -8.01
CA MET A 117 -15.54 -0.36 -6.57
C MET A 117 -14.23 -0.83 -5.92
N VAL A 118 -13.55 -1.81 -6.51
CA VAL A 118 -12.29 -2.36 -5.98
C VAL A 118 -11.16 -1.32 -6.04
N THR A 119 -11.06 -0.58 -7.14
CA THR A 119 -10.09 0.52 -7.29
C THR A 119 -10.37 1.61 -6.27
N SER A 120 -11.65 1.94 -6.05
CA SER A 120 -12.02 2.96 -5.08
C SER A 120 -11.64 2.60 -3.66
N TRP A 121 -11.88 1.34 -3.30
CA TRP A 121 -11.47 0.80 -2.01
C TRP A 121 -9.94 0.83 -1.83
N THR A 122 -9.19 0.58 -2.90
CA THR A 122 -7.74 0.65 -2.90
C THR A 122 -7.22 2.07 -2.65
N VAL A 123 -7.75 3.06 -3.37
CA VAL A 123 -7.40 4.49 -3.16
C VAL A 123 -7.76 4.94 -1.75
N TYR A 124 -8.96 4.55 -1.29
CA TYR A 124 -9.40 4.80 0.08
C TYR A 124 -8.41 4.24 1.11
N HIS A 125 -8.01 2.97 0.96
CA HIS A 125 -7.09 2.32 1.87
C HIS A 125 -5.73 3.02 1.93
N VAL A 126 -5.12 3.26 0.76
CA VAL A 126 -3.80 3.90 0.63
C VAL A 126 -3.79 5.27 1.32
N LEU A 127 -4.74 6.14 0.98
CA LEU A 127 -4.78 7.51 1.49
C LEU A 127 -5.19 7.57 2.97
N LYS A 128 -6.12 6.72 3.40
CA LYS A 128 -6.51 6.63 4.81
C LYS A 128 -5.34 6.21 5.69
N GLN A 129 -4.47 5.30 5.25
CA GLN A 129 -3.31 4.91 6.02
C GLN A 129 -2.32 6.07 6.18
N GLN A 130 -1.99 6.77 5.09
CA GLN A 130 -1.04 7.88 5.12
C GLN A 130 -1.52 9.04 6.01
N HIS A 131 -2.80 9.43 5.85
CA HIS A 131 -3.43 10.40 6.74
C HIS A 131 -3.52 9.89 8.19
N GLY A 132 -3.84 8.61 8.39
CA GLY A 132 -3.90 8.00 9.72
C GLY A 132 -2.58 8.07 10.49
N ILE A 133 -1.46 7.87 9.80
CA ILE A 133 -0.11 8.07 10.36
C ILE A 133 0.14 9.55 10.64
N GLY A 134 -0.20 10.42 9.68
CA GLY A 134 -0.09 11.87 9.83
C GLY A 134 -0.86 12.43 11.03
N ARG A 135 -2.02 11.85 11.36
CA ARG A 135 -2.84 12.25 12.52
C ARG A 135 -2.06 12.19 13.84
N GLY A 136 -1.19 11.19 14.01
CA GLY A 136 -0.32 11.07 15.19
C GLY A 136 0.84 12.07 15.23
N ILE A 137 1.07 12.82 14.15
CA ILE A 137 2.17 13.78 14.02
C ILE A 137 1.63 15.20 14.13
N TYR A 138 0.67 15.60 13.28
CA TYR A 138 0.20 16.97 13.19
C TYR A 138 -1.02 17.29 14.08
N HIS A 139 -1.66 16.30 14.70
CA HIS A 139 -2.71 16.47 15.72
C HIS A 139 -3.83 17.46 15.35
N LEU A 140 -4.32 17.40 14.12
CA LEU A 140 -5.40 18.29 13.65
C LEU A 140 -6.70 18.07 14.44
N PRO A 141 -7.54 19.11 14.59
CA PRO A 141 -8.92 18.96 15.05
C PRO A 141 -9.66 17.92 14.20
N GLY A 142 -10.61 17.20 14.82
CA GLY A 142 -11.29 16.07 14.16
C GLY A 142 -11.94 16.43 12.82
N TRP A 143 -12.66 17.56 12.76
CA TRP A 143 -13.28 18.02 11.52
C TRP A 143 -12.24 18.32 10.42
N ALA A 144 -11.14 19.02 10.76
CA ALA A 144 -10.10 19.40 9.81
C ALA A 144 -9.40 18.16 9.25
N PHE A 145 -9.10 17.19 10.12
CA PHE A 145 -8.55 15.89 9.72
C PHE A 145 -9.47 15.16 8.73
N TYR A 146 -10.76 15.01 9.05
CA TYR A 146 -11.68 14.27 8.19
C TYR A 146 -11.96 15.00 6.88
N THR A 147 -12.00 16.34 6.87
CA THR A 147 -12.13 17.12 5.64
C THR A 147 -10.93 16.91 4.72
N LEU A 148 -9.70 17.01 5.23
CA LEU A 148 -8.50 16.75 4.41
C LEU A 148 -8.43 15.31 3.91
N LEU A 149 -8.78 14.34 4.77
CA LEU A 149 -8.82 12.93 4.42
C LEU A 149 -9.81 12.68 3.27
N TRP A 150 -11.05 13.14 3.40
CA TRP A 150 -12.07 12.89 2.39
C TRP A 150 -11.82 13.66 1.10
N LEU A 151 -11.33 14.91 1.17
CA LEU A 151 -10.90 15.64 -0.03
C LEU A 151 -9.76 14.92 -0.75
N SER A 152 -8.78 14.40 -0.01
CA SER A 152 -7.69 13.62 -0.61
C SER A 152 -8.21 12.36 -1.28
N ILE A 153 -9.10 11.62 -0.60
CA ILE A 153 -9.70 10.40 -1.15
C ILE A 153 -10.50 10.71 -2.41
N THR A 154 -11.43 11.65 -2.38
CA THR A 154 -12.29 11.95 -3.54
C THR A 154 -11.49 12.51 -4.71
N ALA A 155 -10.52 13.40 -4.46
CA ALA A 155 -9.61 13.87 -5.49
C ALA A 155 -8.77 12.73 -6.09
N GLY A 156 -8.19 11.87 -5.23
CA GLY A 156 -7.42 10.72 -5.66
C GLY A 156 -8.26 9.72 -6.48
N LEU A 157 -9.52 9.51 -6.10
CA LEU A 157 -10.47 8.68 -6.85
C LEU A 157 -10.74 9.24 -8.23
N ALA A 158 -11.01 10.55 -8.35
CA ALA A 158 -11.24 11.18 -9.64
C ALA A 158 -10.01 11.04 -10.56
N VAL A 159 -8.80 11.26 -10.03
CA VAL A 159 -7.54 11.04 -10.78
C VAL A 159 -7.40 9.59 -11.23
N TYR A 160 -7.62 8.63 -10.32
CA TYR A 160 -7.50 7.20 -10.65
C TYR A 160 -8.52 6.75 -11.68
N ILE A 161 -9.78 7.21 -11.58
CA ILE A 161 -10.80 6.93 -12.60
C ILE A 161 -10.36 7.47 -13.96
N GLY A 162 -9.84 8.71 -14.00
CA GLY A 162 -9.32 9.32 -15.22
C GLY A 162 -8.18 8.51 -15.85
N ILE A 163 -7.25 7.99 -15.05
CA ILE A 163 -6.13 7.17 -15.55
C ILE A 163 -6.60 5.80 -16.03
N PHE A 164 -7.35 5.08 -15.19
CA PHE A 164 -7.63 3.67 -15.41
C PHE A 164 -8.80 3.41 -16.36
N LEU A 165 -9.70 4.37 -16.54
CA LEU A 165 -10.79 4.28 -17.52
C LEU A 165 -10.54 5.16 -18.76
N LYS A 166 -9.33 5.68 -18.97
CA LYS A 166 -9.03 6.62 -20.06
C LYS A 166 -9.48 6.13 -21.44
N ASP A 167 -9.32 4.83 -21.71
CA ASP A 167 -9.62 4.20 -23.01
C ASP A 167 -11.11 3.83 -23.15
N THR A 168 -11.88 3.95 -22.06
CA THR A 168 -13.33 3.62 -22.01
C THR A 168 -14.20 4.87 -21.91
N LEU A 169 -13.68 5.95 -21.35
CA LEU A 169 -14.41 7.21 -21.21
C LEU A 169 -14.56 7.89 -22.57
N THR A 170 -15.75 8.40 -22.84
CA THR A 170 -15.94 9.34 -23.96
C THR A 170 -15.17 10.62 -23.67
N ALA A 171 -14.80 11.39 -24.71
CA ALA A 171 -14.10 12.67 -24.54
C ALA A 171 -14.82 13.61 -23.55
N GLN A 172 -16.16 13.64 -23.61
CA GLN A 172 -16.97 14.44 -22.69
C GLN A 172 -16.86 13.96 -21.24
N HIS A 173 -16.93 12.64 -21.00
CA HIS A 173 -16.80 12.09 -19.65
C HIS A 173 -15.39 12.25 -19.09
N ALA A 174 -14.36 12.08 -19.92
CA ALA A 174 -12.97 12.32 -19.54
C ALA A 174 -12.77 13.78 -19.10
N GLU A 175 -13.37 14.73 -19.81
CA GLU A 175 -13.32 16.14 -19.44
C GLU A 175 -14.03 16.42 -18.10
N TRP A 176 -15.20 15.82 -17.86
CA TRP A 176 -15.89 15.95 -16.57
C TRP A 176 -15.06 15.39 -15.42
N VAL A 177 -14.43 14.23 -15.60
CA VAL A 177 -13.54 13.64 -14.59
C VAL A 177 -12.34 14.56 -14.33
N ARG A 178 -11.76 15.15 -15.38
CA ARG A 178 -10.65 16.10 -15.28
C ARG A 178 -11.03 17.36 -14.51
N GLN A 179 -12.18 17.97 -14.82
CA GLN A 179 -12.69 19.16 -14.13
C GLN A 179 -13.03 18.88 -12.67
N ALA A 180 -13.65 17.72 -12.39
CA ALA A 180 -13.94 17.29 -11.03
C ALA A 180 -12.65 17.09 -10.22
N ALA A 181 -11.66 16.39 -10.79
CA ALA A 181 -10.34 16.22 -10.17
C ALA A 181 -9.66 17.57 -9.90
N ALA A 182 -9.64 18.48 -10.87
CA ALA A 182 -9.05 19.80 -10.74
C ALA A 182 -9.70 20.61 -9.60
N SER A 183 -11.04 20.62 -9.54
CA SER A 183 -11.80 21.32 -8.51
C SER A 183 -11.52 20.76 -7.11
N LEU A 184 -11.49 19.43 -6.97
CA LEU A 184 -11.22 18.78 -5.69
C LEU A 184 -9.77 18.99 -5.22
N VAL A 185 -8.81 18.97 -6.15
CA VAL A 185 -7.39 19.25 -5.85
C VAL A 185 -7.20 20.71 -5.46
N PHE A 186 -7.87 21.65 -6.13
CA PHE A 186 -7.85 23.06 -5.74
C PHE A 186 -8.40 23.26 -4.32
N CYS A 187 -9.55 22.65 -4.03
CA CYS A 187 -10.13 22.63 -2.68
C CYS A 187 -9.18 21.99 -1.65
N LEU A 188 -8.48 20.91 -2.02
CA LEU A 188 -7.49 20.27 -1.17
C LEU A 188 -6.32 21.22 -0.86
N ILE A 189 -5.76 21.90 -1.87
CA ILE A 189 -4.66 22.88 -1.67
C ILE A 189 -5.10 23.98 -0.71
N PHE A 190 -6.28 24.57 -0.93
CA PHE A 190 -6.81 25.62 -0.08
C PHE A 190 -7.04 25.12 1.35
N MET A 191 -7.65 23.95 1.50
CA MET A 191 -7.89 23.38 2.84
C MET A 191 -6.60 22.99 3.55
N THR A 192 -5.59 22.48 2.85
CA THR A 192 -4.27 22.19 3.43
C THR A 192 -3.60 23.48 3.89
N ALA A 193 -3.61 24.53 3.07
CA ALA A 193 -3.09 25.84 3.43
C ALA A 193 -3.84 26.46 4.63
N TRP A 194 -5.16 26.29 4.71
CA TRP A 194 -5.97 26.76 5.83
C TRP A 194 -5.70 25.96 7.12
N CYS A 195 -5.61 24.64 7.03
CA CYS A 195 -5.44 23.76 8.18
C CYS A 195 -4.05 23.88 8.83
N GLN A 196 -3.05 24.41 8.12
CA GLN A 196 -1.70 24.58 8.66
C GLN A 196 -1.66 25.44 9.94
N ARG A 197 -2.65 26.33 10.12
CA ARG A 197 -2.77 27.20 11.31
C ARG A 197 -3.03 26.43 12.60
N TYR A 198 -3.53 25.20 12.51
CA TYR A 198 -3.76 24.32 13.66
C TYR A 198 -2.50 23.57 14.09
N ILE A 199 -1.44 23.58 13.29
CA ILE A 199 -0.24 22.79 13.53
C ILE A 199 0.84 23.67 14.18
N LYS A 200 1.29 23.24 15.36
CA LYS A 200 2.29 23.98 16.17
C LYS A 200 3.73 23.81 15.67
N THR A 201 4.07 22.64 15.12
CA THR A 201 5.46 22.31 14.77
C THR A 201 5.71 22.44 13.27
N GLY A 202 6.91 22.90 12.88
CA GLY A 202 7.33 22.93 11.47
C GLY A 202 7.32 21.54 10.84
N PHE A 203 7.79 20.53 11.58
CA PHE A 203 7.76 19.13 11.15
C PHE A 203 6.34 18.65 10.83
N GLY A 204 5.35 18.93 11.68
CA GLY A 204 3.96 18.58 11.42
C GLY A 204 3.39 19.26 10.18
N LYS A 205 3.75 20.52 9.93
CA LYS A 205 3.32 21.26 8.74
C LYS A 205 3.88 20.61 7.47
N VAL A 206 5.17 20.30 7.46
CA VAL A 206 5.82 19.61 6.33
C VAL A 206 5.18 18.24 6.10
N PHE A 207 4.91 17.47 7.17
CA PHE A 207 4.26 16.16 7.05
C PHE A 207 2.81 16.24 6.51
N MET A 208 2.06 17.27 6.90
CA MET A 208 0.72 17.51 6.36
C MET A 208 0.79 17.86 4.86
N TRP A 209 1.67 18.79 4.48
CA TRP A 209 1.86 19.15 3.08
C TRP A 209 2.34 17.97 2.24
N ALA A 210 3.25 17.15 2.78
CA ALA A 210 3.72 15.93 2.12
C ALA A 210 2.55 14.95 1.85
N ASN A 211 1.67 14.74 2.83
CA ASN A 211 0.45 13.94 2.65
C ASN A 211 -0.47 14.47 1.55
N SER A 212 -0.80 15.77 1.57
CA SER A 212 -1.64 16.37 0.52
C SER A 212 -0.97 16.34 -0.85
N SER A 213 0.36 16.47 -0.88
CA SER A 213 1.16 16.46 -2.11
C SER A 213 1.10 15.12 -2.83
N LEU A 214 0.80 14.01 -2.14
CA LEU A 214 0.56 12.72 -2.81
C LEU A 214 -0.51 12.87 -3.90
N VAL A 215 -1.64 13.50 -3.58
CA VAL A 215 -2.77 13.65 -4.51
C VAL A 215 -2.57 14.83 -5.45
N ILE A 216 -2.06 15.96 -4.95
CA ILE A 216 -1.80 17.15 -5.78
C ILE A 216 -0.83 16.81 -6.92
N MET A 217 0.26 16.12 -6.61
CA MET A 217 1.25 15.74 -7.62
C MET A 217 0.77 14.58 -8.49
N SER A 218 -0.03 13.65 -7.96
CA SER A 218 -0.69 12.65 -8.81
C SER A 218 -1.59 13.30 -9.87
N PHE A 219 -2.35 14.34 -9.49
CA PHE A 219 -3.15 15.11 -10.43
C PHE A 219 -2.29 15.88 -11.44
N TYR A 220 -1.20 16.52 -10.99
CA TYR A 220 -0.25 17.16 -11.89
C TYR A 220 0.28 16.19 -12.96
N PHE A 221 0.79 15.03 -12.56
CA PHE A 221 1.29 14.02 -13.50
C PHE A 221 0.20 13.43 -14.38
N TYR A 222 -1.03 13.29 -13.88
CA TYR A 222 -2.18 12.92 -14.70
C TYR A 222 -2.44 13.94 -15.82
N MET A 223 -2.38 15.24 -15.52
CA MET A 223 -2.55 16.31 -16.51
C MET A 223 -1.43 16.37 -17.54
N GLN A 224 -0.23 15.90 -17.17
CA GLN A 224 0.94 15.82 -18.06
C GLN A 224 1.05 14.44 -18.76
N GLU A 225 0.06 13.54 -18.59
CA GLU A 225 0.04 12.18 -19.13
C GLU A 225 1.10 11.20 -18.59
N TYR A 226 1.89 11.60 -17.57
CA TYR A 226 2.82 10.73 -16.85
C TYR A 226 2.10 9.83 -15.83
N TYR A 227 1.16 9.01 -16.31
CA TYR A 227 0.29 8.18 -15.47
C TYR A 227 1.05 7.23 -14.55
N PHE A 228 2.17 6.68 -15.03
CA PHE A 228 3.05 5.84 -14.21
C PHE A 228 3.54 6.60 -12.96
N LEU A 229 4.02 7.84 -13.11
CA LEU A 229 4.49 8.66 -11.99
C LEU A 229 3.34 9.04 -11.05
N ALA A 230 2.16 9.32 -11.61
CA ALA A 230 0.95 9.62 -10.83
C ALA A 230 0.56 8.46 -9.90
N ILE A 231 0.71 7.21 -10.34
CA ILE A 231 0.39 6.03 -9.52
C ILE A 231 1.57 5.67 -8.58
N LEU A 232 2.82 5.82 -9.05
CA LEU A 232 4.02 5.47 -8.31
C LEU A 232 4.12 6.19 -6.97
N ILE A 233 3.88 7.50 -6.95
CA ILE A 233 4.05 8.34 -5.75
C ILE A 233 3.25 7.83 -4.55
N PRO A 234 1.91 7.74 -4.61
CA PRO A 234 1.12 7.28 -3.46
C PRO A 234 1.43 5.82 -3.11
N ARG A 235 1.73 4.98 -4.09
CA ARG A 235 2.03 3.56 -3.88
C ARG A 235 3.36 3.34 -3.19
N LEU A 236 4.44 3.94 -3.69
CA LEU A 236 5.76 3.78 -3.08
C LEU A 236 5.76 4.23 -1.63
N VAL A 237 5.18 5.41 -1.34
CA VAL A 237 5.11 5.91 0.04
C VAL A 237 4.30 4.95 0.92
N HIS A 238 3.17 4.46 0.44
CA HIS A 238 2.31 3.51 1.17
C HIS A 238 3.00 2.17 1.42
N ASP A 239 3.48 1.52 0.37
CA ASP A 239 4.15 0.22 0.41
C ASP A 239 5.40 0.26 1.29
N ALA A 240 6.27 1.25 1.08
CA ALA A 240 7.49 1.38 1.86
C ALA A 240 7.17 1.65 3.33
N THR A 241 6.13 2.45 3.61
CA THR A 241 5.65 2.64 4.98
C THR A 241 5.18 1.32 5.59
N ALA A 242 4.37 0.53 4.88
CA ALA A 242 3.92 -0.77 5.36
C ALA A 242 5.10 -1.70 5.67
N TYR A 243 6.08 -1.78 4.77
CA TYR A 243 7.29 -2.57 5.01
C TYR A 243 8.11 -2.10 6.20
N ILE A 244 8.25 -0.78 6.42
CA ILE A 244 8.94 -0.27 7.61
C ILE A 244 8.27 -0.78 8.88
N PHE A 245 6.94 -0.80 8.93
CA PHE A 245 6.20 -1.35 10.08
C PHE A 245 6.42 -2.85 10.20
N TYR A 246 6.27 -3.62 9.11
CA TYR A 246 6.37 -5.08 9.15
C TYR A 246 7.78 -5.55 9.53
N VAL A 247 8.80 -4.93 8.95
CA VAL A 247 10.20 -5.24 9.25
C VAL A 247 10.57 -4.83 10.67
N THR A 248 10.12 -3.66 11.13
CA THR A 248 10.35 -3.25 12.53
C THR A 248 9.74 -4.23 13.50
N HIS A 249 8.51 -4.66 13.25
CA HIS A 249 7.82 -5.68 14.01
C HIS A 249 8.62 -6.99 14.04
N ASP A 250 9.02 -7.51 12.87
CA ASP A 250 9.68 -8.82 12.79
C ASP A 250 11.09 -8.80 13.37
N VAL A 251 11.83 -7.71 13.22
CA VAL A 251 13.13 -7.53 13.90
C VAL A 251 12.95 -7.56 15.42
N ASN A 252 11.95 -6.84 15.96
CA ASN A 252 11.72 -6.80 17.40
C ASN A 252 11.24 -8.14 17.96
N LYS A 253 10.50 -8.93 17.16
CA LYS A 253 9.97 -10.22 17.59
C LYS A 253 10.94 -11.38 17.42
N HIS A 254 11.74 -11.39 16.34
CA HIS A 254 12.44 -12.59 15.88
C HIS A 254 13.97 -12.50 15.89
N ARG A 255 14.57 -11.31 16.06
CA ARG A 255 16.04 -11.16 15.98
C ARG A 255 16.82 -11.98 17.02
N GLY A 256 16.33 -12.02 18.25
CA GLY A 256 16.95 -12.79 19.34
C GLY A 256 16.46 -14.24 19.41
N HIS A 257 15.15 -14.43 19.23
CA HIS A 257 14.51 -15.73 19.33
C HIS A 257 13.53 -15.93 18.16
N PRO A 258 13.96 -16.58 17.06
CA PRO A 258 13.06 -16.90 15.95
C PRO A 258 11.92 -17.83 16.41
N GLN A 259 10.69 -17.35 16.38
CA GLN A 259 9.55 -18.08 16.96
C GLN A 259 8.77 -18.91 15.93
N ASN A 260 8.51 -18.36 14.73
CA ASN A 260 7.73 -19.05 13.71
C ASN A 260 8.60 -19.91 12.77
N PHE A 261 7.96 -20.76 11.95
CA PHE A 261 8.68 -21.66 11.05
C PHE A 261 9.56 -20.90 10.04
N LEU A 262 9.03 -19.80 9.47
CA LEU A 262 9.74 -18.99 8.50
C LEU A 262 11.06 -18.47 9.07
N TYR A 263 11.00 -17.77 10.21
CA TYR A 263 12.20 -17.19 10.83
C TYR A 263 13.16 -18.23 11.42
N ARG A 264 12.66 -19.39 11.87
CA ARG A 264 13.52 -20.50 12.31
C ARG A 264 14.30 -21.10 11.15
N TRP A 265 13.68 -21.25 9.98
CA TRP A 265 14.38 -21.76 8.81
C TRP A 265 15.38 -20.75 8.24
N THR A 266 14.98 -19.48 8.13
CA THR A 266 15.88 -18.43 7.62
C THR A 266 17.07 -18.16 8.56
N SER A 267 16.88 -18.35 9.86
CA SER A 267 17.99 -18.30 10.83
C SER A 267 19.03 -19.41 10.61
N LYS A 268 18.62 -20.63 10.18
CA LYS A 268 19.57 -21.72 9.84
C LYS A 268 20.47 -21.37 8.67
N VAL A 269 19.94 -20.65 7.68
CA VAL A 269 20.70 -20.15 6.52
C VAL A 269 21.32 -18.77 6.77
N LYS A 270 21.33 -18.29 8.02
CA LYS A 270 21.92 -17.01 8.46
C LYS A 270 21.38 -15.78 7.72
N LEU A 271 20.14 -15.84 7.24
CA LEU A 271 19.50 -14.71 6.58
C LEU A 271 19.08 -13.66 7.62
N ASN A 272 19.33 -12.38 7.33
CA ASN A 272 18.97 -11.29 8.24
C ASN A 272 17.44 -11.13 8.28
N VAL A 273 16.85 -11.12 9.48
CA VAL A 273 15.41 -10.92 9.73
C VAL A 273 14.85 -9.72 8.96
N PHE A 274 15.65 -8.66 8.79
CA PHE A 274 15.27 -7.44 8.06
C PHE A 274 14.83 -7.71 6.61
N ILE A 275 15.45 -8.67 5.93
CA ILE A 275 15.21 -8.94 4.51
C ILE A 275 14.30 -10.14 4.25
N VAL A 276 14.02 -10.95 5.27
CA VAL A 276 13.22 -12.18 5.13
C VAL A 276 11.85 -11.88 4.56
N LEU A 277 11.07 -11.00 5.20
CA LEU A 277 9.71 -10.74 4.78
C LEU A 277 9.65 -10.06 3.39
N PRO A 278 10.41 -8.98 3.10
CA PRO A 278 10.44 -8.39 1.76
C PRO A 278 10.86 -9.37 0.67
N LEU A 279 11.86 -10.21 0.92
CA LEU A 279 12.36 -11.17 -0.07
C LEU A 279 11.30 -12.24 -0.37
N VAL A 280 10.70 -12.80 0.68
CA VAL A 280 9.71 -13.88 0.53
C VAL A 280 8.44 -13.37 -0.15
N SER A 281 7.95 -12.20 0.24
CA SER A 281 6.74 -11.63 -0.36
C SER A 281 6.96 -11.19 -1.81
N PHE A 282 8.14 -10.67 -2.14
CA PHE A 282 8.51 -10.35 -3.52
C PHE A 282 8.66 -11.62 -4.38
N ALA A 283 9.38 -12.63 -3.90
CA ALA A 283 9.53 -13.89 -4.62
C ALA A 283 8.17 -14.57 -4.84
N LEU A 284 7.32 -14.61 -3.81
CA LEU A 284 5.98 -15.16 -3.91
C LEU A 284 5.11 -14.36 -4.90
N THR A 285 5.23 -13.03 -4.91
CA THR A 285 4.53 -12.18 -5.88
C THR A 285 4.93 -12.54 -7.30
N TYR A 286 6.23 -12.62 -7.56
CA TYR A 286 6.74 -12.97 -8.89
C TYR A 286 6.24 -14.35 -9.32
N VAL A 287 6.35 -15.36 -8.45
CA VAL A 287 5.89 -16.73 -8.77
C VAL A 287 4.39 -16.75 -9.06
N LEU A 288 3.56 -16.11 -8.23
CA LEU A 288 2.11 -16.08 -8.42
C LEU A 288 1.69 -15.31 -9.66
N GLN A 289 2.34 -14.17 -9.98
CA GLN A 289 1.98 -13.38 -11.14
C GLN A 289 2.52 -13.95 -12.45
N ALA A 290 3.73 -14.51 -12.46
CA ALA A 290 4.34 -15.03 -13.69
C ALA A 290 3.86 -16.44 -14.05
N TYR A 291 3.65 -17.30 -13.04
CA TYR A 291 3.38 -18.74 -13.27
C TYR A 291 2.08 -19.23 -12.63
N GLY A 292 1.47 -18.46 -11.73
CA GLY A 292 0.34 -18.92 -10.93
C GLY A 292 -0.85 -19.40 -11.77
N ASP A 293 -1.30 -18.60 -12.73
CA ASP A 293 -2.45 -18.96 -13.58
C ASP A 293 -2.15 -20.21 -14.43
N GLN A 294 -0.94 -20.32 -14.99
CA GLN A 294 -0.54 -21.47 -15.80
C GLN A 294 -0.53 -22.75 -14.96
N TRP A 295 0.09 -22.72 -13.77
CA TRP A 295 0.11 -23.88 -12.88
C TRP A 295 -1.27 -24.29 -12.41
N PHE A 296 -2.13 -23.31 -12.12
CA PHE A 296 -3.50 -23.58 -11.72
C PHE A 296 -4.30 -24.22 -12.85
N ASN A 297 -4.19 -23.71 -14.08
CA ASN A 297 -4.88 -24.27 -15.24
C ASN A 297 -4.42 -25.70 -15.54
N VAL A 298 -3.10 -25.97 -15.53
CA VAL A 298 -2.58 -27.35 -15.72
C VAL A 298 -3.17 -28.30 -14.67
N LEU A 299 -3.28 -27.86 -13.42
CA LEU A 299 -3.85 -28.66 -12.35
C LEU A 299 -5.36 -28.89 -12.52
N THR A 300 -6.13 -27.85 -12.85
CA THR A 300 -7.58 -27.98 -13.02
C THR A 300 -7.97 -28.73 -14.28
N GLU A 301 -7.20 -28.58 -15.35
CA GLU A 301 -7.37 -29.36 -16.58
C GLU A 301 -7.07 -30.84 -16.30
N TYR A 302 -5.96 -31.15 -15.63
CA TYR A 302 -5.61 -32.52 -15.28
C TYR A 302 -6.63 -33.20 -14.34
N LEU A 303 -7.13 -32.48 -13.35
CA LEU A 303 -8.04 -33.06 -12.34
C LEU A 303 -9.52 -33.04 -12.72
N PHE A 304 -9.95 -32.01 -13.46
CA PHE A 304 -11.37 -31.73 -13.68
C PHE A 304 -11.72 -31.47 -15.15
N GLY A 305 -10.74 -31.40 -16.05
CA GLY A 305 -10.97 -31.09 -17.47
C GLY A 305 -11.48 -29.66 -17.71
N ILE A 306 -11.20 -28.73 -16.80
CA ILE A 306 -11.65 -27.32 -16.90
C ILE A 306 -10.46 -26.36 -16.83
N GLU A 307 -10.56 -25.27 -17.58
CA GLU A 307 -9.67 -24.11 -17.45
C GLU A 307 -10.42 -22.97 -16.75
N ILE A 308 -9.74 -22.28 -15.83
CA ILE A 308 -10.32 -21.13 -15.12
C ILE A 308 -9.48 -19.90 -15.42
N TYR A 309 -10.05 -18.99 -16.21
CA TYR A 309 -9.36 -17.78 -16.61
C TYR A 309 -8.96 -16.90 -15.40
N LYS A 310 -7.65 -16.63 -15.28
CA LYS A 310 -7.04 -15.73 -14.26
C LYS A 310 -7.41 -16.03 -12.81
N ALA A 311 -7.54 -17.31 -12.47
CA ALA A 311 -7.89 -17.75 -11.11
C ALA A 311 -6.92 -17.22 -10.03
N ILE A 312 -5.62 -17.17 -10.33
CA ILE A 312 -4.60 -16.72 -9.39
C ILE A 312 -4.45 -15.20 -9.46
N THR A 313 -4.22 -14.65 -10.65
CA THR A 313 -3.90 -13.22 -10.79
C THR A 313 -5.06 -12.30 -10.44
N LEU A 314 -6.29 -12.69 -10.79
CA LEU A 314 -7.49 -11.92 -10.44
C LEU A 314 -8.15 -12.44 -9.17
N GLY A 315 -8.33 -13.76 -9.05
CA GLY A 315 -9.05 -14.37 -7.92
C GLY A 315 -8.25 -14.35 -6.62
N LEU A 316 -7.14 -15.11 -6.56
CA LEU A 316 -6.37 -15.27 -5.33
C LEU A 316 -5.70 -13.97 -4.87
N ILE A 317 -5.04 -13.25 -5.78
CA ILE A 317 -4.41 -11.96 -5.46
C ILE A 317 -5.47 -10.91 -5.10
N GLY A 318 -6.61 -10.90 -5.79
CA GLY A 318 -7.74 -10.03 -5.45
C GLY A 318 -8.28 -10.30 -4.03
N TYR A 319 -8.44 -11.58 -3.67
CA TYR A 319 -8.79 -11.98 -2.31
C TYR A 319 -7.77 -11.49 -1.28
N PHE A 320 -6.48 -11.73 -1.50
CA PHE A 320 -5.43 -11.27 -0.57
C PHE A 320 -5.40 -9.75 -0.44
N SER A 321 -5.68 -9.02 -1.51
CA SER A 321 -5.77 -7.55 -1.52
C SER A 321 -6.89 -7.08 -0.61
N LEU A 322 -8.11 -7.62 -0.78
CA LEU A 322 -9.25 -7.25 0.06
C LEU A 322 -9.07 -7.66 1.53
N MET A 323 -8.50 -8.84 1.76
CA MET A 323 -8.18 -9.30 3.11
C MET A 323 -7.12 -8.42 3.77
N HIS A 324 -6.10 -8.00 3.02
CA HIS A 324 -5.09 -7.05 3.47
C HIS A 324 -5.75 -5.73 3.89
N TYR A 325 -6.58 -5.12 3.03
CA TYR A 325 -7.26 -3.87 3.34
C TYR A 325 -8.15 -3.96 4.59
N TYR A 326 -8.82 -5.09 4.77
CA TYR A 326 -9.64 -5.35 5.95
C TYR A 326 -8.78 -5.51 7.22
N THR A 327 -7.74 -6.33 7.17
CA THR A 327 -6.92 -6.65 8.35
C THR A 327 -6.11 -5.46 8.84
N GLU A 328 -5.53 -4.68 7.93
CA GLU A 328 -4.83 -3.42 8.20
C GLU A 328 -5.68 -2.41 9.01
N ALA A 329 -7.01 -2.46 8.87
CA ALA A 329 -7.90 -1.55 9.59
C ALA A 329 -7.87 -1.75 11.12
N PHE A 330 -7.40 -2.89 11.61
CA PHE A 330 -7.36 -3.23 13.03
C PHE A 330 -6.05 -3.84 13.54
N THR A 331 -5.20 -4.41 12.68
CA THR A 331 -3.95 -5.06 13.12
C THR A 331 -2.99 -4.08 13.80
N TRP A 332 -2.96 -2.81 13.43
CA TRP A 332 -2.04 -1.84 14.02
C TRP A 332 -2.62 -0.99 15.16
N LYS A 333 -3.79 -1.36 15.71
CA LYS A 333 -4.54 -0.55 16.69
C LYS A 333 -4.70 -1.24 18.04
N GLY A 334 -4.81 -0.43 19.09
CA GLY A 334 -5.17 -0.86 20.45
C GLY A 334 -4.30 -2.01 20.96
N ASP A 335 -4.95 -2.99 21.58
CA ASP A 335 -4.33 -4.18 22.18
C ASP A 335 -4.02 -5.29 21.17
N SER A 336 -3.88 -4.95 19.88
CA SER A 336 -3.51 -5.93 18.87
C SER A 336 -2.13 -6.55 19.18
N PRO A 337 -1.97 -7.87 19.02
CA PRO A 337 -0.69 -8.54 19.24
C PRO A 337 0.41 -8.11 18.25
N TYR A 338 0.08 -7.38 17.18
CA TYR A 338 1.07 -6.74 16.31
C TYR A 338 1.65 -5.47 16.97
N ARG A 339 0.82 -4.70 17.66
CA ARG A 339 1.17 -3.35 18.12
C ARG A 339 2.24 -3.37 19.20
N GLN A 340 2.34 -4.46 19.97
CA GLN A 340 3.30 -4.64 21.06
C GLN A 340 4.78 -4.56 20.60
N TYR A 341 5.05 -4.89 19.33
CA TYR A 341 6.41 -4.88 18.76
C TYR A 341 6.74 -3.59 18.00
N ILE A 342 5.86 -2.59 18.02
CA ILE A 342 6.08 -1.31 17.33
C ILE A 342 6.32 -0.21 18.36
N ARG A 343 7.32 0.62 18.11
CA ARG A 343 7.56 1.87 18.85
C ARG A 343 7.82 2.99 17.86
N PHE A 344 7.47 4.21 18.22
CA PHE A 344 7.71 5.39 17.38
C PHE A 344 8.86 6.21 17.95
N LYS A 345 9.68 6.75 17.05
CA LYS A 345 10.75 7.71 17.37
C LYS A 345 10.45 9.04 16.67
N PRO A 346 10.33 10.15 17.42
CA PRO A 346 10.09 11.46 16.85
C PRO A 346 11.23 11.95 15.94
#